data_AF-A0A2E2L7F4-F1
#
_entry.id   AF-A0A2E2L7F4-F1
#
_cell.length_a   1.000
_cell.length_b   1.000
_cell.length_c   1.000
_cell.angle_alpha   90.00
_cell.angle_beta   90.00
_cell.angle_gamma   90.00
#
_symmetry.space_group_name_H-M   'P 1'
#
loop_
_entity.id
_entity.type
_entity.pdbx_description
1 polymer ?
#
loop_
_entity_poly.entity_id
_entity_poly.type
_entity_poly.pdbx_seq_one_letter_code
_entity_poly.pdbx_strand_id
1 'polypeptide(L)'
;MFPRAAMIHCGVLALAGALALCGCAAADPDAAPAAEPAGASTVVPEPGRTIEATPPGTAPAMTGYRIAVVHPPTAEADRLLQGVLALADDAGASIQTYDAASTAESDVAQALSDATADQPDLVVGVGADVVDTFSYDTAQMLDQQFLLIGAQLAEPTQNVIAVIWEGATSRGSAAAPDADLSSESATVEVAERATASGMASIRDGVTGVVLHLSSP
;
A
#
# COMPACT_ATOMS: atom_id res chain seq x y z
N MET A 1 37.58 -24.91 63.24
CA MET A 1 38.60 -24.14 63.98
C MET A 1 38.70 -22.76 63.31
N PHE A 2 38.22 -21.71 63.97
CA PHE A 2 38.23 -20.30 63.53
C PHE A 2 38.96 -19.46 64.60
N PRO A 3 39.66 -18.38 64.22
CA PRO A 3 39.14 -17.00 64.38
C PRO A 3 39.19 -16.20 63.03
N ARG A 4 38.41 -15.12 62.76
CA ARG A 4 38.39 -13.72 63.30
C ARG A 4 39.78 -13.03 63.20
N ALA A 5 39.99 -11.73 62.92
CA ALA A 5 39.23 -10.52 62.50
C ALA A 5 40.29 -9.36 62.31
N ALA A 6 40.11 -8.18 61.68
CA ALA A 6 39.09 -7.55 60.81
C ALA A 6 39.69 -6.27 60.13
N MET A 7 38.89 -5.52 59.35
CA MET A 7 38.95 -4.10 58.89
C MET A 7 40.21 -3.21 59.07
N ILE A 8 40.48 -2.35 58.07
CA ILE A 8 40.40 -0.86 58.16
C ILE A 8 40.51 -0.20 56.75
N HIS A 9 39.87 0.96 56.56
CA HIS A 9 39.83 1.77 55.31
C HIS A 9 41.01 2.73 55.14
N CYS A 10 41.47 2.93 53.90
CA CYS A 10 41.94 4.19 53.25
C CYS A 10 42.53 3.82 51.87
N GLY A 11 42.42 4.61 50.79
CA GLY A 11 41.74 5.89 50.56
C GLY A 11 41.70 6.20 49.05
N VAL A 12 40.92 7.20 48.64
CA VAL A 12 40.67 7.57 47.24
C VAL A 12 41.89 8.21 46.58
N LEU A 13 42.18 7.88 45.31
CA LEU A 13 42.53 8.87 44.28
C LEU A 13 42.25 8.35 42.86
N ALA A 14 41.78 9.23 41.98
CA ALA A 14 41.41 8.93 40.61
C ALA A 14 42.49 9.36 39.61
N LEU A 15 42.54 8.72 38.44
CA LEU A 15 42.69 9.46 37.18
C LEU A 15 42.12 8.67 36.00
N ALA A 16 41.27 9.33 35.21
CA ALA A 16 40.77 8.81 33.94
C ALA A 16 41.72 9.21 32.80
N GLY A 17 41.82 8.37 31.77
CA GLY A 17 42.60 8.64 30.56
C GLY A 17 41.89 8.06 29.34
N ALA A 18 40.96 8.83 28.77
CA ALA A 18 40.29 8.48 27.53
C ALA A 18 41.05 9.04 26.32
N LEU A 19 41.26 8.21 25.30
CA LEU A 19 41.74 8.62 23.97
C LEU A 19 40.63 8.30 22.96
N ALA A 20 39.78 9.29 22.70
CA ALA A 20 38.77 9.22 21.66
C ALA A 20 39.37 9.73 20.33
N LEU A 21 39.31 8.91 19.29
CA LEU A 21 39.65 9.29 17.92
C LEU A 21 38.41 9.92 17.26
N CYS A 22 38.27 11.24 17.37
CA CYS A 22 37.27 11.99 16.60
C CYS A 22 37.77 12.22 15.16
N GLY A 23 37.26 11.44 14.21
CA GLY A 23 37.30 11.78 12.80
C GLY A 23 36.16 12.75 12.48
N CYS A 24 36.47 14.06 12.40
CA CYS A 24 35.50 15.05 11.94
C CYS A 24 35.44 15.04 10.40
N ALA A 25 34.43 14.39 9.83
CA ALA A 25 33.95 14.78 8.51
C ALA A 25 33.26 16.14 8.65
N ALA A 26 33.63 17.12 7.83
CA ALA A 26 32.94 18.41 7.81
C ALA A 26 31.54 18.20 7.21
N ALA A 27 30.50 18.50 7.99
CA ALA A 27 29.14 18.58 7.46
C ALA A 27 28.98 19.93 6.74
N ASP A 28 28.61 19.90 5.45
CA ASP A 28 28.18 21.10 4.74
C ASP A 28 26.88 21.63 5.39
N PRO A 29 26.84 22.89 5.85
CA PRO A 29 25.66 23.47 6.51
C PRO A 29 24.53 23.80 5.51
N ASP A 30 24.73 23.56 4.22
CA ASP A 30 23.77 23.79 3.12
C ASP A 30 23.21 22.48 2.54
N ALA A 31 23.58 21.33 3.10
CA ALA A 31 22.93 20.06 2.80
C ALA A 31 21.55 20.04 3.47
N ALA A 32 20.52 20.43 2.70
CA ALA A 32 19.13 20.16 3.08
C ALA A 32 19.00 18.67 3.45
N PRO A 33 18.28 18.32 4.53
CA PRO A 33 18.05 16.92 4.85
C PRO A 33 17.38 16.27 3.63
N ALA A 34 17.93 15.15 3.16
CA ALA A 34 17.27 14.34 2.16
C ALA A 34 15.87 14.04 2.70
N ALA A 35 14.83 14.52 2.00
CA ALA A 35 13.46 14.27 2.41
C ALA A 35 13.28 12.75 2.45
N GLU A 36 13.01 12.21 3.65
CA GLU A 36 12.50 10.85 3.72
C GLU A 36 11.24 10.81 2.84
N PRO A 37 11.10 9.83 1.93
CA PRO A 37 9.88 9.72 1.15
C PRO A 37 8.73 9.62 2.15
N ALA A 38 7.70 10.44 1.96
CA ALA A 38 6.52 10.45 2.81
C ALA A 38 5.72 9.16 2.55
N GLY A 39 6.21 8.04 3.09
CA GLY A 39 5.50 6.80 3.18
C GLY A 39 4.29 6.98 4.08
N ALA A 40 3.16 6.40 3.67
CA ALA A 40 1.92 6.47 4.44
C ALA A 40 2.08 5.94 5.88
N SER A 41 3.14 5.14 6.14
CA SER A 41 3.60 4.61 7.42
C SER A 41 3.85 5.64 8.54
N THR A 42 3.95 6.94 8.25
CA THR A 42 4.03 8.01 9.27
C THR A 42 2.68 8.67 9.60
N VAL A 43 1.62 8.33 8.85
CA VAL A 43 0.30 8.94 8.95
C VAL A 43 -0.63 8.03 9.74
N VAL A 44 -1.35 8.58 10.74
CA VAL A 44 -2.41 7.83 11.43
C VAL A 44 -3.54 7.56 10.42
N PRO A 45 -3.86 6.29 10.12
CA PRO A 45 -4.95 5.95 9.22
C PRO A 45 -6.29 6.32 9.87
N GLU A 46 -7.12 7.05 9.13
CA GLU A 46 -8.52 7.31 9.49
C GLU A 46 -9.39 6.87 8.29
N PRO A 47 -10.50 6.15 8.50
CA PRO A 47 -11.37 5.71 7.40
C PRO A 47 -11.77 6.86 6.47
N GLY A 48 -11.63 6.66 5.16
CA GLY A 48 -11.94 7.70 4.16
C GLY A 48 -10.85 8.77 3.97
N ARG A 49 -9.72 8.69 4.69
CA ARG A 49 -8.63 9.65 4.53
C ARG A 49 -7.85 9.41 3.24
N THR A 50 -7.71 10.46 2.44
CA THR A 50 -6.75 10.51 1.33
C THR A 50 -5.36 10.92 1.83
N ILE A 51 -4.33 10.21 1.37
CA ILE A 51 -2.92 10.39 1.73
C ILE A 51 -2.10 10.48 0.44
N GLU A 52 -1.30 11.54 0.25
CA GLU A 52 -0.33 11.59 -0.86
C GLU A 52 0.71 10.48 -0.69
N ALA A 53 0.94 9.72 -1.76
CA ALA A 53 1.84 8.57 -1.77
C ALA A 53 2.93 8.74 -2.83
N THR A 54 4.19 8.62 -2.41
CA THR A 54 5.32 8.41 -3.32
C THR A 54 5.49 6.91 -3.55
N PRO A 55 5.44 6.41 -4.81
CA PRO A 55 5.66 5.00 -5.10
C PRO A 55 7.02 4.49 -4.60
N PRO A 56 7.12 3.22 -4.17
CA PRO A 56 8.38 2.67 -3.70
C PRO A 56 9.37 2.54 -4.86
N GLY A 57 10.66 2.80 -4.58
CA GLY A 57 11.72 2.72 -5.60
C GLY A 57 12.06 1.29 -6.08
N THR A 58 11.50 0.27 -5.43
CA THR A 58 11.58 -1.15 -5.80
C THR A 58 10.29 -1.84 -5.36
N ALA A 59 9.78 -2.79 -6.15
CA ALA A 59 8.62 -3.59 -5.75
C ALA A 59 8.87 -4.34 -4.42
N PRO A 60 7.86 -4.49 -3.55
CA PRO A 60 7.97 -5.39 -2.41
C PRO A 60 8.09 -6.84 -2.90
N ALA A 61 8.97 -7.65 -2.32
CA ALA A 61 9.03 -9.08 -2.65
C ALA A 61 7.77 -9.80 -2.13
N MET A 62 7.09 -10.54 -3.02
CA MET A 62 5.79 -11.17 -2.78
C MET A 62 5.81 -12.70 -3.04
N THR A 63 6.98 -13.33 -2.91
CA THR A 63 7.13 -14.77 -3.18
C THR A 63 6.17 -15.64 -2.36
N GLY A 64 5.26 -16.33 -3.05
CA GLY A 64 4.24 -17.18 -2.44
C GLY A 64 2.94 -16.48 -2.03
N TYR A 65 2.83 -15.17 -2.27
CA TYR A 65 1.59 -14.40 -2.10
C TYR A 65 0.62 -14.68 -3.26
N ARG A 66 -0.68 -14.82 -2.96
CA ARG A 66 -1.74 -15.09 -3.95
C ARG A 66 -2.62 -13.87 -4.14
N ILE A 67 -2.64 -13.35 -5.36
CA ILE A 67 -3.42 -12.20 -5.79
C ILE A 67 -4.55 -12.69 -6.69
N ALA A 68 -5.79 -12.41 -6.32
CA ALA A 68 -6.94 -12.52 -7.22
C ALA A 68 -7.23 -11.15 -7.84
N VAL A 69 -7.50 -11.05 -9.14
CA VAL A 69 -7.89 -9.79 -9.80
C VAL A 69 -9.30 -9.91 -10.36
N VAL A 70 -10.21 -9.05 -9.92
CA VAL A 70 -11.55 -8.89 -10.48
C VAL A 70 -11.45 -7.91 -11.65
N HIS A 71 -11.77 -8.38 -12.86
CA HIS A 71 -11.49 -7.68 -14.11
C HIS A 71 -12.77 -7.42 -14.92
N PRO A 72 -13.29 -6.19 -14.93
CA PRO A 72 -14.37 -5.78 -15.84
C PRO A 72 -13.87 -5.69 -17.30
N PRO A 73 -14.69 -6.00 -18.31
CA PRO A 73 -14.25 -6.06 -19.71
C PRO A 73 -14.19 -4.67 -20.37
N THR A 74 -13.28 -3.81 -19.93
CA THR A 74 -13.06 -2.46 -20.48
C THR A 74 -11.58 -2.21 -20.83
N ALA A 75 -11.34 -1.38 -21.84
CA ALA A 75 -9.98 -1.04 -22.28
C ALA A 75 -9.16 -0.25 -21.23
N GLU A 76 -9.82 0.30 -20.21
CA GLU A 76 -9.16 0.87 -19.03
C GLU A 76 -8.69 -0.25 -18.11
N ALA A 77 -9.62 -1.15 -17.71
CA ALA A 77 -9.34 -2.31 -16.88
C ALA A 77 -8.26 -3.23 -17.48
N ASP A 78 -8.23 -3.42 -18.81
CA ASP A 78 -7.18 -4.16 -19.53
C ASP A 78 -5.77 -3.61 -19.24
N ARG A 79 -5.61 -2.27 -19.23
CA ARG A 79 -4.32 -1.60 -18.97
C ARG A 79 -3.95 -1.67 -17.50
N LEU A 80 -4.93 -1.55 -16.61
CA LEU A 80 -4.73 -1.67 -15.17
C LEU A 80 -4.30 -3.10 -14.80
N LEU A 81 -4.99 -4.11 -15.34
CA LEU A 81 -4.63 -5.52 -15.20
C LEU A 81 -3.19 -5.78 -15.69
N GLN A 82 -2.79 -5.21 -16.84
CA GLN A 82 -1.41 -5.35 -17.33
C GLN A 82 -0.36 -4.81 -16.34
N GLY A 83 -0.64 -3.70 -15.64
CA GLY A 83 0.27 -3.17 -14.61
C GLY A 83 0.32 -4.03 -13.35
N VAL A 84 -0.83 -4.58 -12.92
CA VAL A 84 -0.90 -5.53 -11.81
C VAL A 84 -0.12 -6.82 -12.14
N LEU A 85 -0.27 -7.35 -13.36
CA LEU A 85 0.45 -8.52 -13.85
C LEU A 85 1.96 -8.28 -13.93
N ALA A 86 2.40 -7.11 -14.42
CA ALA A 86 3.81 -6.73 -14.49
C ALA A 86 4.47 -6.69 -13.11
N LEU A 87 3.82 -6.06 -12.12
CA LEU A 87 4.31 -6.04 -10.75
C LEU A 87 4.34 -7.45 -10.13
N ALA A 88 3.31 -8.26 -10.38
CA ALA A 88 3.23 -9.61 -9.83
C ALA A 88 4.38 -10.50 -10.31
N ASP A 89 4.81 -10.37 -11.58
CA ASP A 89 5.96 -11.07 -12.15
C ASP A 89 7.28 -10.64 -11.49
N ASP A 90 7.57 -9.32 -11.43
CA ASP A 90 8.79 -8.77 -10.80
C ASP A 90 8.91 -9.15 -9.31
N ALA A 91 7.79 -9.09 -8.58
CA ALA A 91 7.73 -9.40 -7.16
C ALA A 91 7.65 -10.92 -6.85
N GLY A 92 7.42 -11.77 -7.87
CA GLY A 92 7.25 -13.22 -7.72
C GLY A 92 5.94 -13.64 -7.02
N ALA A 93 4.88 -12.85 -7.14
CA ALA A 93 3.54 -13.23 -6.67
C ALA A 93 2.88 -14.22 -7.64
N SER A 94 1.94 -15.01 -7.11
CA SER A 94 1.03 -15.81 -7.94
C SER A 94 -0.27 -15.04 -8.17
N ILE A 95 -0.78 -15.06 -9.40
CA ILE A 95 -1.92 -14.24 -9.82
C ILE A 95 -2.96 -15.06 -10.57
N GLN A 96 -4.24 -14.81 -10.30
CA GLN A 96 -5.39 -15.40 -10.98
C GLN A 96 -6.41 -14.30 -11.30
N THR A 97 -6.82 -14.21 -12.57
CA THR A 97 -7.81 -13.23 -13.03
C THR A 97 -9.20 -13.86 -13.05
N TYR A 98 -10.21 -13.08 -12.65
CA TYR A 98 -11.62 -13.41 -12.64
C TYR A 98 -12.34 -12.36 -13.49
N ASP A 99 -12.56 -12.70 -14.75
CA ASP A 99 -13.17 -11.81 -15.73
C ASP A 99 -14.69 -11.71 -15.49
N ALA A 100 -15.21 -10.49 -15.33
CA ALA A 100 -16.64 -10.25 -15.30
C ALA A 100 -17.22 -10.35 -16.72
N ALA A 101 -18.41 -10.95 -16.87
CA ALA A 101 -19.03 -11.14 -18.19
C ALA A 101 -19.47 -9.81 -18.85
N SER A 102 -19.70 -8.77 -18.04
CA SER A 102 -19.96 -7.39 -18.46
C SER A 102 -19.61 -6.43 -17.32
N THR A 103 -19.81 -5.12 -17.52
CA THR A 103 -19.71 -4.10 -16.46
C THR A 103 -20.98 -3.99 -15.60
N ALA A 104 -21.96 -4.91 -15.76
CA ALA A 104 -23.12 -4.96 -14.88
C ALA A 104 -22.69 -5.41 -13.47
N GLU A 105 -23.22 -4.73 -12.44
CA GLU A 105 -22.92 -4.99 -11.02
C GLU A 105 -23.07 -6.47 -10.64
N SER A 106 -24.04 -7.19 -11.22
CA SER A 106 -24.25 -8.63 -10.99
C SER A 106 -23.10 -9.50 -11.49
N ASP A 107 -22.48 -9.12 -12.61
CA ASP A 107 -21.41 -9.90 -13.24
C ASP A 107 -20.07 -9.62 -12.54
N VAL A 108 -19.87 -8.38 -12.09
CA VAL A 108 -18.75 -7.98 -11.22
C VAL A 108 -18.87 -8.64 -9.85
N ALA A 109 -20.06 -8.69 -9.26
CA ALA A 109 -20.32 -9.40 -7.99
C ALA A 109 -20.07 -10.91 -8.10
N GLN A 110 -20.43 -11.53 -9.24
CA GLN A 110 -20.10 -12.94 -9.50
C GLN A 110 -18.58 -13.14 -9.58
N ALA A 111 -17.85 -12.30 -10.32
CA ALA A 111 -16.39 -12.38 -10.40
C ALA A 111 -15.71 -12.16 -9.03
N LEU A 112 -16.23 -11.25 -8.20
CA LEU A 112 -15.77 -11.04 -6.81
C LEU A 112 -16.06 -12.24 -5.90
N SER A 113 -17.24 -12.86 -6.03
CA SER A 113 -17.60 -14.09 -5.32
C SER A 113 -16.66 -15.24 -5.69
N ASP A 114 -16.35 -15.41 -6.97
CA ASP A 114 -15.44 -16.45 -7.42
C ASP A 114 -13.99 -16.17 -6.99
N ALA A 115 -13.56 -14.90 -7.05
CA ALA A 115 -12.25 -14.45 -6.59
C ALA A 115 -12.01 -14.71 -5.09
N THR A 116 -13.03 -14.50 -4.25
CA THR A 116 -12.94 -14.70 -2.80
C THR A 116 -13.10 -16.16 -2.38
N ALA A 117 -13.77 -16.99 -3.19
CA ALA A 117 -13.93 -18.43 -2.94
C ALA A 117 -12.59 -19.19 -2.92
N ASP A 118 -11.61 -18.78 -3.72
CA ASP A 118 -10.24 -19.35 -3.74
C ASP A 118 -9.35 -18.83 -2.58
N GLN A 119 -9.92 -18.03 -1.68
CA GLN A 119 -9.31 -17.50 -0.44
C GLN A 119 -7.92 -16.89 -0.66
N PRO A 120 -7.75 -15.91 -1.56
CA PRO A 120 -6.46 -15.28 -1.88
C PRO A 120 -5.95 -14.41 -0.72
N ASP A 121 -4.65 -14.12 -0.71
CA ASP A 121 -4.07 -13.25 0.31
C ASP A 121 -4.43 -11.77 0.06
N LEU A 122 -4.76 -11.42 -1.20
CA LEU A 122 -5.31 -10.13 -1.62
C LEU A 122 -6.28 -10.29 -2.80
N VAL A 123 -7.39 -9.55 -2.79
CA VAL A 123 -8.25 -9.31 -3.97
C VAL A 123 -8.00 -7.91 -4.51
N VAL A 124 -7.72 -7.78 -5.80
CA VAL A 124 -7.54 -6.50 -6.51
C VAL A 124 -8.76 -6.24 -7.38
N GLY A 125 -9.38 -5.06 -7.23
CA GLY A 125 -10.38 -4.55 -8.17
C GLY A 125 -9.75 -3.49 -9.06
N VAL A 126 -9.94 -3.58 -10.38
CA VAL A 126 -9.37 -2.61 -11.35
C VAL A 126 -10.44 -1.75 -12.01
N GLY A 127 -10.24 -0.43 -11.97
CA GLY A 127 -11.05 0.57 -12.68
C GLY A 127 -12.33 0.99 -11.96
N ALA A 128 -13.06 1.94 -12.55
CA ALA A 128 -14.28 2.49 -11.97
C ALA A 128 -15.44 1.48 -11.87
N ASP A 129 -15.52 0.51 -12.79
CA ASP A 129 -16.65 -0.43 -12.89
C ASP A 129 -16.75 -1.42 -11.70
N VAL A 130 -15.70 -1.55 -10.86
CA VAL A 130 -15.74 -2.41 -9.65
C VAL A 130 -16.30 -1.70 -8.41
N VAL A 131 -16.40 -0.37 -8.41
CA VAL A 131 -16.59 0.41 -7.18
C VAL A 131 -17.91 0.11 -6.50
N ASP A 132 -19.02 0.05 -7.24
CA ASP A 132 -20.35 -0.09 -6.64
C ASP A 132 -20.49 -1.44 -5.92
N THR A 133 -20.11 -2.55 -6.58
CA THR A 133 -20.00 -3.87 -5.96
C THR A 133 -19.08 -3.86 -4.73
N PHE A 134 -17.85 -3.35 -4.88
CA PHE A 134 -16.87 -3.36 -3.79
C PHE A 134 -17.30 -2.48 -2.60
N SER A 135 -18.06 -1.41 -2.83
CA SER A 135 -18.54 -0.50 -1.78
C SER A 135 -19.47 -1.18 -0.77
N TYR A 136 -20.19 -2.21 -1.19
CA TYR A 136 -21.10 -2.98 -0.34
C TYR A 136 -20.47 -4.28 0.15
N ASP A 137 -19.85 -5.06 -0.74
CA ASP A 137 -19.41 -6.42 -0.44
C ASP A 137 -18.15 -6.47 0.44
N THR A 138 -17.19 -5.57 0.25
CA THR A 138 -15.91 -5.59 1.01
C THR A 138 -16.11 -5.36 2.51
N ALA A 139 -17.14 -4.61 2.88
CA ALA A 139 -17.53 -4.36 4.27
C ALA A 139 -18.11 -5.61 4.97
N GLN A 140 -18.57 -6.62 4.22
CA GLN A 140 -19.01 -7.92 4.75
C GLN A 140 -17.85 -8.90 4.94
N MET A 141 -16.67 -8.59 4.40
CA MET A 141 -15.51 -9.49 4.29
C MET A 141 -14.28 -8.92 4.99
N LEU A 142 -14.44 -8.48 6.25
CA LEU A 142 -13.41 -7.75 7.00
C LEU A 142 -12.08 -8.53 7.21
N ASP A 143 -12.11 -9.86 7.14
CA ASP A 143 -10.91 -10.70 7.21
C ASP A 143 -10.13 -10.81 5.87
N GLN A 144 -10.75 -10.42 4.74
CA GLN A 144 -10.13 -10.42 3.41
C GLN A 144 -9.57 -9.02 3.09
N GLN A 145 -8.30 -8.97 2.65
CA GLN A 145 -7.70 -7.72 2.16
C GLN A 145 -8.16 -7.42 0.72
N PHE A 146 -8.41 -6.14 0.45
CA PHE A 146 -8.80 -5.60 -0.86
C PHE A 146 -7.95 -4.41 -1.27
N LEU A 147 -7.60 -4.34 -2.56
CA LEU A 147 -6.90 -3.22 -3.19
C LEU A 147 -7.68 -2.75 -4.41
N LEU A 148 -8.16 -1.50 -4.42
CA LEU A 148 -8.72 -0.87 -5.61
C LEU A 148 -7.65 -0.06 -6.33
N ILE A 149 -7.56 -0.21 -7.66
CA ILE A 149 -6.64 0.53 -8.52
C ILE A 149 -7.44 1.36 -9.52
N GLY A 150 -7.17 2.68 -9.58
CA GLY A 150 -7.83 3.61 -10.52
C GLY A 150 -9.23 4.05 -10.11
N ALA A 151 -9.66 3.69 -8.90
CA ALA A 151 -10.90 4.15 -8.29
C ALA A 151 -10.84 4.01 -6.77
N GLN A 152 -11.82 4.56 -6.05
CA GLN A 152 -11.87 4.60 -4.60
C GLN A 152 -13.29 4.34 -4.07
N LEU A 153 -13.38 3.78 -2.85
CA LEU A 153 -14.65 3.80 -2.11
C LEU A 153 -14.85 5.17 -1.46
N ALA A 154 -16.09 5.56 -1.21
CA ALA A 154 -16.40 6.78 -0.46
C ALA A 154 -15.82 6.74 0.97
N GLU A 155 -16.00 5.61 1.67
CA GLU A 155 -15.52 5.36 3.01
C GLU A 155 -14.91 3.95 3.09
N PRO A 156 -13.62 3.75 2.70
CA PRO A 156 -12.97 2.44 2.77
C PRO A 156 -12.93 1.90 4.20
N THR A 157 -13.37 0.65 4.38
CA THR A 157 -13.21 -0.10 5.63
C THR A 157 -11.75 -0.51 5.85
N GLN A 158 -11.37 -0.87 7.08
CA GLN A 158 -9.96 -1.15 7.45
C GLN A 158 -9.28 -2.28 6.66
N ASN A 159 -10.04 -3.11 5.94
CA ASN A 159 -9.54 -4.17 5.07
C ASN A 159 -9.42 -3.75 3.59
N VAL A 160 -9.78 -2.51 3.25
CA VAL A 160 -9.70 -1.95 1.91
C VAL A 160 -8.64 -0.86 1.86
N ILE A 161 -7.85 -0.86 0.79
CA ILE A 161 -7.05 0.28 0.36
C ILE A 161 -7.41 0.63 -1.08
N ALA A 162 -7.45 1.91 -1.40
CA ALA A 162 -7.62 2.40 -2.77
C ALA A 162 -6.38 3.17 -3.20
N VAL A 163 -6.01 3.09 -4.49
CA VAL A 163 -4.92 3.87 -5.06
C VAL A 163 -5.40 4.57 -6.32
N ILE A 164 -5.40 5.90 -6.27
CA ILE A 164 -5.94 6.82 -7.28
C ILE A 164 -4.86 7.79 -7.77
N TRP A 165 -5.15 8.51 -8.84
CA TRP A 165 -4.33 9.59 -9.39
C TRP A 165 -5.23 10.57 -10.15
N GLU A 166 -4.66 11.69 -10.60
CA GLU A 166 -5.37 12.68 -11.43
C GLU A 166 -5.91 12.03 -12.72
N GLY A 167 -7.23 12.03 -12.90
CA GLY A 167 -7.92 11.30 -13.98
C GLY A 167 -8.59 9.98 -13.55
N ALA A 168 -8.32 9.46 -12.35
CA ALA A 168 -8.81 8.17 -11.88
C ALA A 168 -9.31 8.23 -10.42
N THR A 169 -10.22 9.17 -10.15
CA THR A 169 -10.73 9.50 -8.80
C THR A 169 -12.18 9.04 -8.56
N SER A 170 -12.67 8.10 -9.37
CA SER A 170 -14.07 7.64 -9.34
C SER A 170 -14.48 7.08 -7.98
N ARG A 171 -15.70 7.45 -7.54
CA ARG A 171 -16.38 6.98 -6.33
C ARG A 171 -17.62 6.14 -6.64
N GLY A 172 -17.71 5.59 -7.85
CA GLY A 172 -18.86 4.81 -8.33
C GLY A 172 -20.11 5.68 -8.50
N SER A 173 -21.30 5.09 -8.39
CA SER A 173 -22.58 5.81 -8.41
C SER A 173 -22.90 6.52 -7.08
N ALA A 174 -22.17 6.20 -6.00
CA ALA A 174 -22.42 6.73 -4.66
C ALA A 174 -22.04 8.22 -4.51
N ALA A 175 -21.04 8.72 -5.25
CA ALA A 175 -20.59 10.10 -5.18
C ALA A 175 -19.94 10.58 -6.49
N ALA A 176 -19.88 11.90 -6.67
CA ALA A 176 -19.10 12.49 -7.76
C ALA A 176 -17.59 12.21 -7.58
N PRO A 177 -16.80 12.10 -8.66
CA PRO A 177 -15.35 12.00 -8.57
C PRO A 177 -14.74 13.29 -8.02
N ASP A 178 -13.55 13.19 -7.42
CA ASP A 178 -12.86 14.35 -6.82
C ASP A 178 -12.20 15.27 -7.87
N ALA A 179 -12.05 14.78 -9.10
CA ALA A 179 -11.45 15.47 -10.26
C ALA A 179 -12.12 15.00 -11.57
N ASP A 180 -11.77 15.62 -12.70
CA ASP A 180 -12.23 15.15 -14.02
C ASP A 180 -11.67 13.75 -14.32
N LEU A 181 -12.52 12.84 -14.81
CA LEU A 181 -12.10 11.47 -15.14
C LEU A 181 -11.52 11.37 -16.56
N SER A 182 -10.47 10.57 -16.71
CA SER A 182 -9.75 10.36 -17.96
C SER A 182 -9.22 8.93 -18.03
N SER A 183 -9.87 8.09 -18.83
CA SER A 183 -9.45 6.69 -19.06
C SER A 183 -8.07 6.57 -19.71
N GLU A 184 -7.57 7.63 -20.35
CA GLU A 184 -6.22 7.69 -20.92
C GLU A 184 -5.14 8.03 -19.88
N SER A 185 -5.53 8.40 -18.65
CA SER A 185 -4.60 8.49 -17.51
C SER A 185 -4.18 7.09 -17.00
N ALA A 186 -5.03 6.09 -17.20
CA ALA A 186 -4.81 4.70 -16.79
C ALA A 186 -3.82 4.00 -17.73
N THR A 187 -2.53 4.30 -17.54
CA THR A 187 -1.44 3.60 -18.24
C THR A 187 -0.96 2.39 -17.44
N VAL A 188 -0.32 1.44 -18.13
CA VAL A 188 0.28 0.25 -17.52
C VAL A 188 1.31 0.63 -16.44
N GLU A 189 2.15 1.64 -16.71
CA GLU A 189 3.18 2.14 -15.78
C GLU A 189 2.56 2.77 -14.51
N VAL A 190 1.47 3.53 -14.66
CA VAL A 190 0.74 4.10 -13.52
C VAL A 190 0.08 3.00 -12.69
N ALA A 191 -0.50 1.99 -13.34
CA ALA A 191 -1.11 0.85 -12.66
C ALA A 191 -0.09 -0.02 -11.90
N GLU A 192 1.09 -0.25 -12.46
CA GLU A 192 2.21 -0.94 -11.81
C GLU A 192 2.64 -0.18 -10.55
N ARG A 193 2.88 1.14 -10.66
CA ARG A 193 3.22 2.04 -9.54
C ARG A 193 2.12 2.10 -8.48
N ALA A 194 0.86 2.12 -8.90
CA ALA A 194 -0.30 2.13 -8.00
C ALA A 194 -0.37 0.84 -7.20
N THR A 195 -0.22 -0.30 -7.87
CA THR A 195 -0.23 -1.62 -7.23
C THR A 195 0.97 -1.76 -6.27
N ALA A 196 2.16 -1.27 -6.64
CA ALA A 196 3.34 -1.27 -5.77
C ALA A 196 3.12 -0.45 -4.49
N SER A 197 2.47 0.71 -4.62
CA SER A 197 2.15 1.61 -3.51
C SER A 197 1.11 1.01 -2.57
N GLY A 198 0.04 0.43 -3.13
CA GLY A 198 -0.99 -0.29 -2.37
C GLY A 198 -0.42 -1.48 -1.61
N MET A 199 0.39 -2.32 -2.27
CA MET A 199 1.08 -3.45 -1.64
C MET A 199 2.03 -3.04 -0.51
N ALA A 200 2.80 -1.97 -0.71
CA ALA A 200 3.68 -1.45 0.34
C ALA A 200 2.88 -0.97 1.57
N SER A 201 1.76 -0.26 1.35
CA SER A 201 0.90 0.24 2.41
C SER A 201 0.17 -0.87 3.18
N ILE A 202 -0.32 -1.91 2.49
CA ILE A 202 -0.87 -3.12 3.14
C ILE A 202 0.18 -3.78 4.04
N ARG A 203 1.42 -3.95 3.53
CA ARG A 203 2.54 -4.55 4.27
C ARG A 203 2.92 -3.74 5.51
N ASP A 204 2.85 -2.42 5.43
CA ASP A 204 3.12 -1.49 6.54
C ASP A 204 1.94 -1.37 7.54
N GLY A 205 0.81 -2.04 7.27
CA GLY A 205 -0.39 -1.99 8.11
C GLY A 205 -1.19 -0.69 7.97
N VAL A 206 -0.97 0.06 6.89
CA VAL A 206 -1.69 1.30 6.58
C VAL A 206 -2.79 0.98 5.57
N THR A 207 -3.99 0.75 6.10
CA THR A 207 -5.20 0.34 5.36
C THR A 207 -6.42 1.15 5.84
N GLY A 208 -7.57 1.02 5.16
CA GLY A 208 -8.74 1.88 5.38
C GLY A 208 -8.60 3.29 4.81
N VAL A 209 -7.67 3.49 3.89
CA VAL A 209 -7.27 4.80 3.35
C VAL A 209 -7.27 4.79 1.83
N VAL A 210 -7.28 6.00 1.26
CA VAL A 210 -7.02 6.22 -0.16
C VAL A 210 -5.61 6.77 -0.31
N LEU A 211 -4.79 6.15 -1.14
CA LEU A 211 -3.51 6.70 -1.57
C LEU A 211 -3.73 7.49 -2.86
N HIS A 212 -3.30 8.74 -2.87
CA HIS A 212 -3.24 9.55 -4.08
C HIS A 212 -1.80 9.53 -4.60
N LEU A 213 -1.57 9.00 -5.79
CA LEU A 213 -0.27 9.07 -6.43
C LEU A 213 -0.04 10.47 -6.98
N SER A 214 0.97 11.13 -6.46
CA SER A 214 1.51 12.31 -7.11
C SER A 214 2.13 11.92 -8.47
N SER A 215 1.92 12.74 -9.50
CA SER A 215 2.63 12.61 -10.78
C SER A 215 4.16 12.60 -10.57
N PRO A 216 4.93 11.86 -11.40
CA PRO A 216 6.39 11.96 -11.40
C PRO A 216 6.90 13.36 -11.79
#